data_AF-A0A9D7GQS7-F1
#
_entry.id   AF-A0A9D7GQS7-F1
#
_cell.length_a   1.000
_cell.length_b   1.000
_cell.length_c   1.000
_cell.angle_alpha   90.00
_cell.angle_beta   90.00
_cell.angle_gamma   90.00
#
_symmetry.space_group_name_H-M   'P 1'
#
loop_
_entity.id
_entity.type
_entity.pdbx_description
1 polymer ?
#
loop_
_entity_poly.entity_id
_entity_poly.type
_entity_poly.pdbx_seq_one_letter_code
_entity_poly.pdbx_strand_id
1 'polypeptide(L)'
;MISNGHLLRYSCQIQLPGFGVEKQLQLQQARVLIVGAGGLGCPAAQYLVAAGVGTITIADFDTVSIGNLHRQILYSPDDVGLKKAELACTKLQHQNPQVKVIPFTEKIVSENVMGIVQSHDLVIDGTDNFETRYLLNDACVLSGKPLVYGAIYQFEGQVAVWNMLQEDGTRSPNYRDLFPEVNAALIPNCAEGGVIPTLAGIIGCMQANEAIKLITQTGEPLAGKILLLDAQSMQSRIINTGPVSKVVIKELISSIQVATLPPEELKEHLQGDFYELIDVRSAEERLQFQLGGKHIPVAELETRIMEINIGKPVVFYCASGKRSAEAVKILRKYLPEVTAFSLAGGVKAWIEAFAETKTTESTQVK
;
A
#
# COMPACT_ATOMS: atom_id res chain seq x y z
N MET A 1 -17.82 10.21 31.60
CA MET A 1 -17.12 9.37 32.59
C MET A 1 -16.77 8.05 31.93
N ILE A 2 -15.51 7.60 32.02
CA ILE A 2 -15.09 6.28 31.56
C ILE A 2 -15.71 5.24 32.50
N SER A 3 -16.40 4.21 32.00
CA SER A 3 -16.97 3.17 32.87
C SER A 3 -15.86 2.33 33.54
N ASN A 4 -16.12 1.74 34.71
CA ASN A 4 -15.10 0.97 35.44
C ASN A 4 -14.50 -0.19 34.61
N GLY A 5 -15.28 -0.82 33.73
CA GLY A 5 -14.77 -1.86 32.82
C GLY A 5 -13.82 -1.33 31.74
N HIS A 6 -13.96 -0.06 31.35
CA HIS A 6 -13.06 0.58 30.39
C HIS A 6 -11.71 0.92 31.04
N LEU A 7 -11.70 1.34 32.31
CA LEU A 7 -10.44 1.64 33.03
C LEU A 7 -9.59 0.39 33.26
N LEU A 8 -10.20 -0.77 33.51
CA LEU A 8 -9.46 -2.02 33.72
C LEU A 8 -8.70 -2.46 32.45
N ARG A 9 -9.35 -2.35 31.28
CA ARG A 9 -8.77 -2.73 29.98
C ARG A 9 -7.48 -1.97 29.66
N TYR A 10 -7.44 -0.69 29.97
CA TYR A 10 -6.31 0.20 29.67
C TYR A 10 -5.41 0.46 30.89
N SER A 11 -5.57 -0.32 31.97
CA SER A 11 -4.88 -0.08 33.26
C SER A 11 -3.36 -0.01 33.12
N CYS A 12 -2.76 -0.93 32.36
CA CYS A 12 -1.30 -0.96 32.17
C CYS A 12 -0.76 0.31 31.47
N GLN A 13 -1.43 0.79 30.41
CA GLN A 13 -0.96 2.00 29.73
C GLN A 13 -1.27 3.28 30.52
N ILE A 14 -2.39 3.33 31.25
CA ILE A 14 -2.72 4.45 32.16
C ILE A 14 -1.65 4.61 33.25
N GLN A 15 -1.07 3.52 33.74
CA GLN A 15 -0.03 3.55 34.77
C GLN A 15 1.33 4.07 34.29
N LEU A 16 1.55 4.22 32.97
CA LEU A 16 2.82 4.70 32.45
C LEU A 16 3.10 6.14 32.92
N PRO A 17 4.33 6.45 33.36
CA PRO A 17 4.72 7.82 33.71
C PRO A 17 4.45 8.78 32.55
N GLY A 18 3.72 9.87 32.83
CA GLY A 18 3.36 10.87 31.81
C GLY A 18 2.18 10.48 30.91
N PHE A 19 1.56 9.31 31.11
CA PHE A 19 0.39 8.88 30.35
C PHE A 19 -0.92 9.16 31.12
N GLY A 20 -1.26 8.38 32.15
CA GLY A 20 -2.45 8.64 32.95
C GLY A 20 -3.78 8.54 32.19
N VAL A 21 -4.87 8.93 32.86
CA VAL A 21 -6.23 8.86 32.30
C VAL A 21 -6.44 9.88 31.18
N GLU A 22 -5.77 11.03 31.26
CA GLU A 22 -5.89 12.11 30.28
C GLU A 22 -5.46 11.64 28.87
N LYS A 23 -4.29 11.00 28.75
CA LYS A 23 -3.80 10.52 27.45
C LYS A 23 -4.66 9.38 26.91
N GLN A 24 -5.24 8.55 27.78
CA GLN A 24 -6.24 7.57 27.37
C GLN A 24 -7.50 8.22 26.77
N LEU A 25 -7.97 9.32 27.37
CA LEU A 25 -9.11 10.07 26.84
C LEU A 25 -8.79 10.68 25.46
N GLN A 26 -7.57 11.18 25.27
CA GLN A 26 -7.10 11.67 23.97
C GLN A 26 -7.15 10.56 22.91
N LEU A 27 -6.66 9.35 23.22
CA LEU A 27 -6.81 8.19 22.33
C LEU A 27 -8.28 7.91 22.00
N GLN A 28 -9.16 7.88 23.00
CA GLN A 28 -10.59 7.60 22.82
C GLN A 28 -11.34 8.67 22.01
N GLN A 29 -10.79 9.89 21.88
CA GLN A 29 -11.36 10.96 21.07
C GLN A 29 -10.78 10.99 19.65
N ALA A 30 -9.60 10.39 19.44
CA ALA A 30 -8.89 10.45 18.18
C ALA A 30 -9.53 9.60 17.07
N ARG A 31 -9.32 10.07 15.84
CA ARG A 31 -9.78 9.47 14.59
C ARG A 31 -8.57 9.19 13.70
N VAL A 32 -8.28 7.92 13.44
CA VAL A 32 -7.14 7.49 12.63
C VAL A 32 -7.61 6.87 11.32
N LEU A 33 -7.06 7.31 10.20
CA LEU A 33 -7.21 6.63 8.91
C LEU A 33 -6.01 5.70 8.68
N ILE A 34 -6.26 4.43 8.40
CA ILE A 34 -5.24 3.47 7.98
C ILE A 34 -5.52 3.09 6.53
N VAL A 35 -4.57 3.40 5.64
CA VAL A 35 -4.70 3.07 4.21
C VAL A 35 -3.82 1.87 3.89
N GLY A 36 -4.46 0.78 3.48
CA GLY A 36 -3.86 -0.54 3.31
C GLY A 36 -4.05 -1.40 4.55
N ALA A 37 -4.87 -2.44 4.46
CA ALA A 37 -5.11 -3.46 5.47
C ALA A 37 -4.21 -4.70 5.21
N GLY A 38 -2.95 -4.43 4.89
CA GLY A 38 -1.94 -5.42 4.51
C GLY A 38 -0.97 -5.76 5.64
N GLY A 39 0.28 -6.10 5.28
CA GLY A 39 1.29 -6.54 6.26
C GLY A 39 1.69 -5.47 7.29
N LEU A 40 1.61 -4.19 6.90
CA LEU A 40 1.86 -3.05 7.80
C LEU A 40 0.58 -2.61 8.52
N GLY A 41 -0.52 -2.44 7.78
CA GLY A 41 -1.77 -1.96 8.36
C GLY A 41 -2.44 -2.91 9.34
N CYS A 42 -2.32 -4.23 9.16
CA CYS A 42 -2.87 -5.22 10.10
C CYS A 42 -2.32 -5.03 11.52
N PRO A 43 -0.99 -5.15 11.76
CA PRO A 43 -0.43 -4.95 13.09
C PRO A 43 -0.68 -3.52 13.60
N ALA A 44 -0.61 -2.50 12.74
CA ALA A 44 -0.89 -1.13 13.14
C ALA A 44 -2.31 -0.98 13.70
N ALA A 45 -3.31 -1.48 12.97
CA ALA A 45 -4.70 -1.43 13.37
C ALA A 45 -4.97 -2.24 14.64
N GLN A 46 -4.42 -3.46 14.74
CA GLN A 46 -4.60 -4.32 15.92
C GLN A 46 -4.10 -3.64 17.20
N TYR A 47 -2.95 -2.97 17.17
CA TYR A 47 -2.43 -2.28 18.34
C TYR A 47 -3.16 -0.97 18.66
N LEU A 48 -3.60 -0.20 17.66
CA LEU A 48 -4.39 1.02 17.90
C LEU A 48 -5.78 0.70 18.46
N VAL A 49 -6.41 -0.36 17.97
CA VAL A 49 -7.66 -0.90 18.51
C VAL A 49 -7.45 -1.40 19.95
N ALA A 50 -6.36 -2.12 20.22
CA ALA A 50 -6.03 -2.57 21.57
C ALA A 50 -5.78 -1.39 22.52
N ALA A 51 -5.11 -0.34 22.06
CA ALA A 51 -4.79 0.86 22.83
C ALA A 51 -6.01 1.76 23.09
N GLY A 52 -7.13 1.52 22.40
CA GLY A 52 -8.40 2.23 22.61
C GLY A 52 -8.50 3.56 21.85
N VAL A 53 -7.93 3.65 20.65
CA VAL A 53 -8.20 4.76 19.72
C VAL A 53 -9.70 4.82 19.42
N GLY A 54 -10.32 5.99 19.48
CA GLY A 54 -11.76 6.16 19.42
C GLY A 54 -12.41 5.69 18.11
N THR A 55 -11.88 6.16 16.98
CA THR A 55 -12.34 5.77 15.65
C THR A 55 -11.17 5.38 14.76
N ILE A 56 -11.28 4.24 14.09
CA ILE A 56 -10.32 3.80 13.09
C ILE A 56 -11.07 3.51 11.78
N THR A 57 -10.71 4.22 10.72
CA THR A 57 -11.18 3.90 9.37
C THR A 57 -10.12 3.08 8.66
N ILE A 58 -10.50 1.92 8.14
CA ILE A 58 -9.63 1.03 7.37
C ILE A 58 -9.98 1.16 5.89
N ALA A 59 -9.07 1.73 5.10
CA ALA A 59 -9.21 1.87 3.66
C ALA A 59 -8.41 0.80 2.92
N ASP A 60 -9.09 -0.14 2.27
CA ASP A 60 -8.49 -1.17 1.42
C ASP A 60 -9.51 -1.68 0.40
N PHE A 61 -9.11 -1.73 -0.87
CA PHE A 61 -9.98 -2.13 -1.98
C PHE A 61 -9.77 -3.58 -2.42
N ASP A 62 -8.74 -4.26 -1.90
CA ASP A 62 -8.41 -5.63 -2.26
C ASP A 62 -9.27 -6.65 -1.49
N THR A 63 -9.24 -7.88 -1.99
CA THR A 63 -9.68 -9.08 -1.27
C THR A 63 -8.50 -9.82 -0.64
N VAL A 64 -8.79 -10.63 0.37
CA VAL A 64 -7.80 -11.51 1.01
C VAL A 64 -7.32 -12.54 -0.02
N SER A 65 -6.00 -12.75 -0.07
CA SER A 65 -5.35 -13.72 -0.96
C SER A 65 -4.42 -14.63 -0.17
N ILE A 66 -4.40 -15.91 -0.52
CA ILE A 66 -3.55 -16.94 0.09
C ILE A 66 -2.07 -16.53 0.09
N GLY A 67 -1.60 -15.93 -1.01
CA GLY A 67 -0.22 -15.46 -1.17
C GLY A 67 0.15 -14.27 -0.27
N ASN A 68 -0.78 -13.74 0.51
CA ASN A 68 -0.52 -12.65 1.45
C ASN A 68 -0.63 -13.05 2.93
N LEU A 69 -1.22 -14.22 3.23
CA LEU A 69 -1.48 -14.65 4.61
C LEU A 69 -0.21 -14.79 5.45
N HIS A 70 0.93 -15.13 4.85
CA HIS A 70 2.21 -15.25 5.55
C HIS A 70 2.61 -13.97 6.31
N ARG A 71 2.14 -12.78 5.89
CA ARG A 71 2.44 -11.49 6.53
C ARG A 71 1.21 -10.68 6.95
N GLN A 72 0.00 -11.07 6.50
CA GLN A 72 -1.26 -10.40 6.85
C GLN A 72 -1.97 -11.17 7.97
N ILE A 73 -1.41 -11.04 9.18
CA ILE A 73 -1.75 -11.87 10.36
C ILE A 73 -3.16 -11.66 10.92
N LEU A 74 -3.93 -10.72 10.38
CA LEU A 74 -5.34 -10.51 10.74
C LEU A 74 -6.27 -11.54 10.06
N TYR A 75 -5.84 -12.13 8.94
CA TYR A 75 -6.66 -13.02 8.12
C TYR A 75 -6.22 -14.49 8.24
N SER A 76 -7.13 -15.41 7.92
CA SER A 76 -6.92 -16.85 7.87
C SER A 76 -7.20 -17.42 6.47
N PRO A 77 -6.88 -18.70 6.20
CA PRO A 77 -7.22 -19.34 4.93
C PRO A 77 -8.71 -19.31 4.59
N ASP A 78 -9.58 -19.35 5.59
CA ASP A 78 -11.04 -19.33 5.40
C ASP A 78 -11.56 -17.95 4.93
N ASP A 79 -10.74 -16.91 5.03
CA ASP A 79 -11.10 -15.54 4.66
C ASP A 79 -10.80 -15.22 3.19
N VAL A 80 -10.14 -16.11 2.45
CA VAL A 80 -9.71 -15.86 1.07
C VAL A 80 -10.89 -15.49 0.17
N GLY A 81 -10.74 -14.41 -0.60
CA GLY A 81 -11.78 -13.85 -1.46
C GLY A 81 -12.68 -12.81 -0.79
N LEU A 82 -12.69 -12.70 0.54
CA LEU A 82 -13.43 -11.65 1.25
C LEU A 82 -12.72 -10.30 1.14
N LYS A 83 -13.47 -9.20 1.15
CA LYS A 83 -12.90 -7.84 1.10
C LYS A 83 -12.12 -7.54 2.38
N LYS A 84 -10.87 -7.08 2.23
CA LYS A 84 -9.95 -6.83 3.35
C LYS A 84 -10.52 -5.80 4.34
N ALA A 85 -10.98 -4.64 3.86
CA ALA A 85 -11.45 -3.57 4.74
C ALA A 85 -12.64 -3.99 5.60
N GLU A 86 -13.67 -4.61 5.01
CA GLU A 86 -14.87 -5.08 5.73
C GLU A 86 -14.52 -6.15 6.79
N LEU A 87 -13.71 -7.13 6.39
CA LEU A 87 -13.31 -8.21 7.28
C LEU A 87 -12.39 -7.72 8.40
N ALA A 88 -11.44 -6.84 8.09
CA ALA A 88 -10.56 -6.23 9.09
C ALA A 88 -11.40 -5.50 10.14
N CYS A 89 -12.38 -4.69 9.71
CA CYS A 89 -13.28 -3.99 10.63
C CYS A 89 -14.05 -4.96 11.53
N THR A 90 -14.58 -6.05 10.96
CA THR A 90 -15.29 -7.08 11.73
C THR A 90 -14.41 -7.70 12.82
N LYS A 91 -13.20 -8.12 12.47
CA LYS A 91 -12.27 -8.76 13.41
C LYS A 91 -11.75 -7.79 14.48
N LEU A 92 -11.44 -6.56 14.09
CA LEU A 92 -10.98 -5.50 14.99
C LEU A 92 -12.10 -5.03 15.93
N GLN A 93 -13.34 -4.92 15.45
CA GLN A 93 -14.49 -4.60 16.29
C GLN A 93 -14.71 -5.68 17.36
N HIS A 94 -14.51 -6.96 17.01
CA HIS A 94 -14.53 -8.06 17.98
C HIS A 94 -13.36 -7.97 18.98
N GLN A 95 -12.16 -7.58 18.52
CA GLN A 95 -11.01 -7.36 19.39
C GLN A 95 -11.30 -6.32 20.46
N ASN A 96 -11.83 -5.14 20.10
CA ASN A 96 -12.23 -4.11 21.06
C ASN A 96 -13.58 -3.47 20.69
N PRO A 97 -14.69 -3.92 21.31
CA PRO A 97 -16.03 -3.41 21.01
C PRO A 97 -16.26 -1.92 21.32
N GLN A 98 -15.34 -1.27 22.05
CA GLN A 98 -15.44 0.15 22.40
C GLN A 98 -14.91 1.08 21.32
N VAL A 99 -14.08 0.55 20.41
CA VAL A 99 -13.51 1.31 19.29
C VAL A 99 -14.49 1.28 18.15
N LYS A 100 -14.72 2.41 17.48
CA LYS A 100 -15.51 2.46 16.25
C LYS A 100 -14.60 2.14 15.07
N VAL A 101 -14.75 0.96 14.47
CA VAL A 101 -13.99 0.57 13.27
C VAL A 101 -14.86 0.69 12.03
N ILE A 102 -14.41 1.41 11.00
CA ILE A 102 -15.21 1.76 9.82
C ILE A 102 -14.49 1.27 8.54
N PRO A 103 -15.14 0.47 7.69
CA PRO A 103 -14.54 0.04 6.43
C PRO A 103 -14.69 1.12 5.36
N PHE A 104 -13.66 1.28 4.55
CA PHE A 104 -13.68 2.02 3.28
C PHE A 104 -13.13 1.10 2.19
N THR A 105 -14.02 0.60 1.32
CA THR A 105 -13.69 -0.47 0.35
C THR A 105 -13.32 0.05 -1.03
N GLU A 106 -13.41 1.35 -1.26
CA GLU A 106 -13.05 1.95 -2.54
C GLU A 106 -11.54 2.16 -2.61
N LYS A 107 -11.00 2.15 -3.84
CA LYS A 107 -9.61 2.52 -4.05
C LYS A 107 -9.44 4.00 -3.73
N ILE A 108 -8.38 4.33 -2.98
CA ILE A 108 -8.01 5.73 -2.74
C ILE A 108 -7.48 6.34 -4.04
N VAL A 109 -8.13 7.41 -4.48
CA VAL A 109 -7.86 8.14 -5.72
C VAL A 109 -7.98 9.65 -5.45
N SER A 110 -7.50 10.49 -6.38
CA SER A 110 -7.52 11.95 -6.25
C SER A 110 -8.91 12.52 -5.98
N GLU A 111 -9.94 11.86 -6.47
CA GLU A 111 -11.34 12.31 -6.36
C GLU A 111 -11.91 12.10 -4.95
N ASN A 112 -11.42 11.11 -4.19
CA ASN A 112 -11.97 10.75 -2.87
C ASN A 112 -11.01 10.98 -1.70
N VAL A 113 -9.70 11.09 -1.93
CA VAL A 113 -8.67 11.13 -0.87
C VAL A 113 -8.82 12.33 0.07
N MET A 114 -9.20 13.50 -0.44
CA MET A 114 -9.34 14.70 0.39
C MET A 114 -10.46 14.55 1.41
N GLY A 115 -11.63 14.06 0.98
CA GLY A 115 -12.79 13.89 1.85
C GLY A 115 -12.50 12.94 3.01
N ILE A 116 -11.81 11.82 2.72
CA ILE A 116 -11.47 10.85 3.76
C ILE A 116 -10.37 11.38 4.69
N VAL A 117 -9.28 11.97 4.18
CA VAL A 117 -8.17 12.47 5.01
C VAL A 117 -8.61 13.60 5.95
N GLN A 118 -9.42 14.54 5.47
CA GLN A 118 -9.87 15.69 6.28
C GLN A 118 -10.69 15.28 7.52
N SER A 119 -11.39 14.17 7.43
CA SER A 119 -12.25 13.65 8.52
C SER A 119 -11.50 12.91 9.64
N HIS A 120 -10.16 12.88 9.59
CA HIS A 120 -9.29 12.19 10.56
C HIS A 120 -8.25 13.15 11.14
N ASP A 121 -7.70 12.78 12.29
CA ASP A 121 -6.68 13.56 12.99
C ASP A 121 -5.28 13.25 12.44
N LEU A 122 -5.04 11.99 12.07
CA LEU A 122 -3.81 11.53 11.41
C LEU A 122 -4.08 10.37 10.46
N VAL A 123 -3.14 10.15 9.56
CA VAL A 123 -3.18 9.07 8.56
C VAL A 123 -1.99 8.13 8.76
N ILE A 124 -2.20 6.84 8.53
CA ILE A 124 -1.14 5.81 8.49
C ILE A 124 -1.08 5.23 7.08
N ASP A 125 0.10 5.34 6.46
CA ASP A 125 0.38 4.71 5.17
C ASP A 125 0.85 3.26 5.39
N GLY A 126 -0.07 2.32 5.21
CA GLY A 126 0.20 0.88 5.19
C GLY A 126 0.27 0.31 3.77
N THR A 127 0.43 1.15 2.75
CA THR A 127 0.38 0.76 1.34
C THR A 127 1.71 0.24 0.81
N ASP A 128 1.65 -0.58 -0.24
CA ASP A 128 2.81 -1.18 -0.91
C ASP A 128 3.09 -0.55 -2.30
N ASN A 129 2.44 0.57 -2.62
CA ASN A 129 2.53 1.19 -3.94
C ASN A 129 2.81 2.70 -3.85
N PHE A 130 3.67 3.17 -4.74
CA PHE A 130 4.15 4.56 -4.73
C PHE A 130 3.04 5.56 -5.06
N GLU A 131 2.15 5.26 -6.01
CA GLU A 131 1.09 6.17 -6.44
C GLU A 131 0.20 6.58 -5.26
N THR A 132 -0.30 5.62 -4.48
CA THR A 132 -1.10 5.92 -3.29
C THR A 132 -0.26 6.65 -2.24
N ARG A 133 1.01 6.30 -2.06
CA ARG A 133 1.89 6.97 -1.08
C ARG A 133 2.09 8.46 -1.39
N TYR A 134 2.37 8.81 -2.65
CA TYR A 134 2.45 10.20 -3.10
C TYR A 134 1.11 10.91 -2.93
N LEU A 135 0.02 10.26 -3.34
CA LEU A 135 -1.33 10.82 -3.21
C LEU A 135 -1.69 11.12 -1.75
N LEU A 136 -1.40 10.19 -0.83
CA LEU A 136 -1.64 10.38 0.60
C LEU A 136 -0.77 11.49 1.19
N ASN A 137 0.52 11.54 0.82
CA ASN A 137 1.40 12.63 1.22
C ASN A 137 0.81 13.99 0.84
N ASP A 138 0.43 14.14 -0.43
CA ASP A 138 -0.04 15.41 -0.97
C ASP A 138 -1.38 15.80 -0.32
N ALA A 139 -2.29 14.85 -0.16
CA ALA A 139 -3.57 15.07 0.53
C ALA A 139 -3.38 15.46 2.00
N CYS A 140 -2.41 14.84 2.69
CA CYS A 140 -2.07 15.17 4.07
C CYS A 140 -1.47 16.57 4.18
N VAL A 141 -0.57 16.95 3.29
CA VAL A 141 -0.01 18.31 3.22
C VAL A 141 -1.11 19.35 2.99
N LEU A 142 -1.95 19.15 1.98
CA LEU A 142 -3.06 20.05 1.66
C LEU A 142 -4.12 20.14 2.77
N SER A 143 -4.32 19.07 3.54
CA SER A 143 -5.27 19.01 4.65
C SER A 143 -4.66 19.36 6.01
N GLY A 144 -3.36 19.64 6.07
CA GLY A 144 -2.63 19.90 7.31
C GLY A 144 -2.64 18.72 8.30
N LYS A 145 -2.70 17.48 7.82
CA LYS A 145 -2.74 16.26 8.64
C LYS A 145 -1.36 15.58 8.68
N PRO A 146 -0.89 15.10 9.84
CA PRO A 146 0.33 14.30 9.90
C PRO A 146 0.10 12.92 9.26
N LEU A 147 1.14 12.40 8.63
CA LEU A 147 1.17 11.09 7.98
C LEU A 147 2.25 10.22 8.62
N VAL A 148 1.85 9.09 9.19
CA VAL A 148 2.78 8.08 9.72
C VAL A 148 3.12 7.10 8.59
N TYR A 149 4.36 7.20 8.12
CA TYR A 149 4.87 6.43 7.01
C TYR A 149 5.50 5.12 7.46
N GLY A 150 5.28 4.06 6.68
CA GLY A 150 5.93 2.78 6.82
C GLY A 150 6.29 2.20 5.45
N ALA A 151 7.47 1.60 5.34
CA ALA A 151 7.86 0.84 4.15
C ALA A 151 8.75 -0.34 4.53
N ILE A 152 8.70 -1.39 3.72
CA ILE A 152 9.50 -2.60 3.89
C ILE A 152 9.96 -3.12 2.53
N TYR A 153 11.20 -3.59 2.47
CA TYR A 153 11.79 -4.22 1.28
C TYR A 153 12.84 -5.24 1.74
N GLN A 154 12.70 -6.50 1.32
CA GLN A 154 13.58 -7.60 1.73
C GLN A 154 13.68 -7.72 3.26
N PHE A 155 14.78 -7.22 3.84
CA PHE A 155 15.07 -7.24 5.27
C PHE A 155 15.12 -5.84 5.89
N GLU A 156 14.90 -4.78 5.11
CA GLU A 156 14.98 -3.40 5.57
C GLU A 156 13.59 -2.78 5.72
N GLY A 157 13.37 -2.12 6.85
CA GLY A 157 12.15 -1.38 7.16
C GLY A 157 12.42 0.09 7.45
N GLN A 158 11.42 0.92 7.19
CA GLN A 158 11.48 2.37 7.37
C GLN A 158 10.24 2.88 8.09
N VAL A 159 10.42 3.82 9.01
CA VAL A 159 9.33 4.54 9.68
C VAL A 159 9.67 6.02 9.77
N ALA A 160 8.68 6.88 9.50
CA ALA A 160 8.82 8.32 9.61
C ALA A 160 7.46 8.97 9.96
N VAL A 161 7.51 10.21 10.43
CA VAL A 161 6.33 11.07 10.56
C VAL A 161 6.49 12.27 9.64
N TRP A 162 5.54 12.43 8.72
CA TRP A 162 5.51 13.51 7.75
C TRP A 162 4.48 14.56 8.12
N ASN A 163 4.74 15.81 7.68
CA ASN A 163 3.80 16.92 7.76
C ASN A 163 3.26 17.21 9.18
N MET A 164 4.09 17.03 10.21
CA MET A 164 3.71 17.36 11.58
C MET A 164 3.76 18.88 11.80
N LEU A 165 2.72 19.45 12.42
CA LEU A 165 2.69 20.86 12.83
C LEU A 165 3.66 21.08 14.00
N GLN A 166 4.52 22.08 13.86
CA GLN A 166 5.48 22.49 14.89
C GLN A 166 4.95 23.69 15.67
N GLU A 167 5.54 23.96 16.84
CA GLU A 167 5.14 25.05 17.73
C GLU A 167 5.27 26.43 17.09
N ASP A 168 6.26 26.60 16.19
CA ASP A 168 6.50 27.85 15.44
C ASP A 168 5.55 28.04 14.25
N GLY A 169 4.56 27.14 14.08
CA GLY A 169 3.60 27.15 12.98
C GLY A 169 4.13 26.55 11.67
N THR A 170 5.40 26.15 11.60
CA THR A 170 5.96 25.46 10.45
C THR A 170 5.54 23.98 10.43
N ARG A 171 5.81 23.30 9.31
CA ARG A 171 5.58 21.87 9.15
C ARG A 171 6.91 21.14 8.99
N SER A 172 7.04 19.98 9.62
CA SER A 172 8.14 19.06 9.38
C SER A 172 8.21 18.66 7.90
N PRO A 173 9.33 18.11 7.41
CA PRO A 173 9.42 17.56 6.06
C PRO A 173 8.26 16.60 5.74
N ASN A 174 7.98 16.49 4.45
CA ASN A 174 7.02 15.56 3.87
C ASN A 174 7.74 14.59 2.92
N TYR A 175 7.02 13.59 2.41
CA TYR A 175 7.61 12.52 1.59
C TYR A 175 8.34 13.05 0.34
N ARG A 176 7.83 14.11 -0.28
CA ARG A 176 8.44 14.74 -1.48
C ARG A 176 9.71 15.51 -1.18
N ASP A 177 9.95 15.94 0.06
CA ASP A 177 11.22 16.58 0.43
C ASP A 177 12.40 15.61 0.28
N LEU A 178 12.16 14.31 0.46
CA LEU A 178 13.17 13.28 0.29
C LEU A 178 13.09 12.59 -1.08
N PHE A 179 11.87 12.39 -1.60
CA PHE A 179 11.63 11.70 -2.86
C PHE A 179 10.78 12.58 -3.80
N PRO A 180 11.37 13.58 -4.48
CA PRO A 180 10.61 14.55 -5.27
C PRO A 180 9.71 13.92 -6.32
N GLU A 181 10.29 13.03 -7.15
CA GLU A 181 9.60 12.18 -8.11
C GLU A 181 10.36 10.85 -8.22
N VAL A 182 9.62 9.73 -8.27
CA VAL A 182 10.19 8.40 -8.42
C VAL A 182 9.41 7.66 -9.51
N ASN A 183 10.14 7.12 -10.49
CA ASN A 183 9.55 6.21 -11.46
C ASN A 183 9.26 4.86 -10.79
N ALA A 184 8.00 4.66 -10.39
CA ALA A 184 7.54 3.47 -9.70
C ALA A 184 7.75 2.17 -10.51
N ALA A 185 7.91 2.25 -11.83
CA ALA A 185 8.17 1.08 -12.69
C ALA A 185 9.50 0.38 -12.37
N LEU A 186 10.46 1.12 -11.83
CA LEU A 186 11.84 0.68 -11.64
C LEU A 186 12.10 0.10 -10.24
N ILE A 187 11.14 0.19 -9.32
CA ILE A 187 11.32 -0.23 -7.93
C ILE A 187 10.41 -1.44 -7.64
N PRO A 188 10.97 -2.62 -7.29
CA PRO A 188 10.17 -3.78 -6.98
C PRO A 188 9.34 -3.56 -5.70
N ASN A 189 8.09 -4.00 -5.72
CA ASN A 189 7.27 -4.05 -4.50
C ASN A 189 7.52 -5.33 -3.69
N CYS A 190 6.89 -5.46 -2.51
CA CYS A 190 7.06 -6.61 -1.62
C CYS A 190 6.81 -7.98 -2.29
N ALA A 191 5.89 -8.05 -3.26
CA ALA A 191 5.57 -9.30 -3.95
C ALA A 191 6.61 -9.69 -5.03
N GLU A 192 7.43 -8.74 -5.47
CA GLU A 192 8.48 -8.94 -6.48
C GLU A 192 9.87 -9.05 -5.83
N GLY A 193 10.18 -8.20 -4.84
CA GLY A 193 11.46 -8.20 -4.13
C GLY A 193 11.53 -9.17 -2.95
N GLY A 194 10.39 -9.71 -2.51
CA GLY A 194 10.28 -10.51 -1.30
C GLY A 194 10.35 -9.67 -0.01
N VAL A 195 9.81 -10.20 1.08
CA VAL A 195 9.90 -9.55 2.41
C VAL A 195 9.80 -10.59 3.52
N ILE A 196 10.62 -10.46 4.57
CA ILE A 196 10.48 -11.30 5.75
C ILE A 196 9.20 -10.90 6.53
N PRO A 197 8.31 -11.84 6.89
CA PRO A 197 7.02 -11.52 7.50
C PRO A 197 7.09 -10.70 8.78
N THR A 198 8.06 -11.03 9.63
CA THR A 198 8.24 -10.42 10.96
C THR A 198 8.53 -8.93 10.85
N LEU A 199 9.25 -8.51 9.81
CA LEU A 199 9.56 -7.11 9.57
C LEU A 199 8.29 -6.28 9.31
N ALA A 200 7.33 -6.82 8.56
CA ALA A 200 6.03 -6.15 8.35
C ALA A 200 5.32 -5.91 9.70
N GLY A 201 5.33 -6.92 10.57
CA GLY A 201 4.87 -6.82 11.95
C GLY A 201 5.56 -5.70 12.73
N ILE A 202 6.90 -5.71 12.76
CA ILE A 202 7.71 -4.75 13.50
C ILE A 202 7.42 -3.31 13.04
N ILE A 203 7.47 -3.06 11.73
CA ILE A 203 7.26 -1.72 11.17
C ILE A 203 5.84 -1.25 11.40
N GLY A 204 4.82 -2.09 11.24
CA GLY A 204 3.45 -1.70 11.54
C GLY A 204 3.20 -1.41 13.03
N CYS A 205 3.85 -2.14 13.94
CA CYS A 205 3.85 -1.81 15.37
C CYS A 205 4.53 -0.46 15.64
N MET A 206 5.64 -0.17 14.97
CA MET A 206 6.30 1.13 15.06
C MET A 206 5.40 2.26 14.54
N GLN A 207 4.65 2.04 13.45
CA GLN A 207 3.65 3.01 12.98
C GLN A 207 2.55 3.25 14.01
N ALA A 208 2.01 2.19 14.64
CA ALA A 208 1.04 2.35 15.72
C ALA A 208 1.62 3.17 16.88
N ASN A 209 2.87 2.92 17.25
CA ASN A 209 3.55 3.64 18.31
C ASN A 209 3.73 5.14 17.98
N GLU A 210 4.11 5.49 16.74
CA GLU A 210 4.17 6.89 16.31
C GLU A 210 2.79 7.56 16.34
N ALA A 211 1.74 6.87 15.89
CA ALA A 211 0.38 7.39 15.96
C ALA A 211 -0.07 7.63 17.40
N ILE A 212 0.23 6.73 18.33
CA ILE A 212 -0.04 6.92 19.76
C ILE A 212 0.69 8.17 20.26
N LYS A 213 2.01 8.28 20.03
CA LYS A 213 2.80 9.46 20.45
C LYS A 213 2.23 10.78 19.91
N LEU A 214 1.78 10.79 18.66
CA LEU A 214 1.16 11.98 18.05
C LEU A 214 -0.15 12.36 18.73
N ILE A 215 -1.03 11.39 18.99
CA ILE A 215 -2.33 11.62 19.64
C ILE A 215 -2.14 12.08 21.09
N THR A 216 -1.25 11.40 21.81
CA THR A 216 -1.03 11.65 23.24
C THR A 216 -0.04 12.78 23.50
N GLN A 217 0.65 13.28 22.47
CA GLN A 217 1.73 14.26 22.61
C GLN A 217 2.78 13.81 23.64
N THR A 218 3.20 12.54 23.55
CA THR A 218 4.17 11.94 24.46
C THR A 218 5.43 11.50 23.72
N GLY A 219 6.59 11.70 24.35
CA GLY A 219 7.88 11.38 23.74
C GLY A 219 8.18 12.27 22.52
N GLU A 220 9.16 11.85 21.73
CA GLU A 220 9.55 12.57 20.50
C GLU A 220 9.10 11.77 19.27
N PRO A 221 8.16 12.27 18.46
CA PRO A 221 7.82 11.67 17.17
C PRO A 221 9.00 11.66 16.19
N LEU A 222 8.95 10.79 15.19
CA LEU A 222 9.93 10.74 14.09
C LEU A 222 9.75 11.88 13.07
N ALA A 223 9.22 13.04 13.48
CA ALA A 223 9.12 14.20 12.60
C ALA A 223 10.52 14.72 12.26
N GLY A 224 10.80 14.92 10.97
CA GLY A 224 12.13 15.31 10.47
C GLY A 224 13.19 14.21 10.56
N LYS A 225 12.78 12.96 10.81
CA LYS A 225 13.65 11.79 10.98
C LYS A 225 13.09 10.60 10.21
N ILE A 226 13.96 9.72 9.71
CA ILE A 226 13.60 8.38 9.26
C ILE A 226 14.34 7.38 10.14
N LEU A 227 13.59 6.48 10.76
CA LEU A 227 14.13 5.29 11.39
C LEU A 227 14.26 4.19 10.34
N LEU A 228 15.48 3.70 10.13
CA LEU A 228 15.79 2.51 9.36
C LEU A 228 16.04 1.35 10.31
N LEU A 229 15.54 0.17 9.96
CA LEU A 229 15.78 -1.08 10.68
C LEU A 229 16.20 -2.16 9.68
N ASP A 230 17.34 -2.79 9.93
CA ASP A 230 17.75 -4.03 9.25
C ASP A 230 17.38 -5.23 10.15
N ALA A 231 16.49 -6.10 9.67
CA ALA A 231 16.03 -7.28 10.39
C ALA A 231 17.07 -8.42 10.47
N GLN A 232 18.10 -8.43 9.63
CA GLN A 232 19.17 -9.44 9.69
C GLN A 232 20.14 -9.14 10.81
N SER A 233 20.61 -7.89 10.88
CA SER A 233 21.57 -7.45 11.90
C SER A 233 20.90 -6.91 13.17
N MET A 234 19.58 -6.65 13.12
CA MET A 234 18.82 -5.92 14.14
C MET A 234 19.40 -4.53 14.47
N GLN A 235 20.18 -3.96 13.54
CA GLN A 235 20.67 -2.60 13.67
C GLN A 235 19.61 -1.59 13.24
N SER A 236 19.51 -0.50 14.01
CA SER A 236 18.66 0.64 13.67
C SER A 236 19.49 1.90 13.46
N ARG A 237 19.13 2.69 12.45
CA ARG A 237 19.76 3.98 12.17
C ARG A 237 18.72 5.07 12.01
N ILE A 238 18.97 6.25 12.56
CA ILE A 238 18.17 7.44 12.30
C ILE A 238 18.88 8.32 11.26
N ILE A 239 18.15 8.72 10.23
CA ILE A 239 18.57 9.72 9.25
C ILE A 239 17.73 10.97 9.45
N ASN A 240 18.39 12.13 9.59
CA ASN A 240 17.69 13.41 9.72
C ASN A 240 17.34 13.94 8.33
N THR A 241 16.07 14.27 8.10
CA THR A 241 15.57 14.85 6.83
C THR A 241 15.45 16.37 6.88
N GLY A 242 15.85 16.98 7.99
CA GLY A 242 15.76 18.42 8.25
C GLY A 242 14.54 18.82 9.08
N PRO A 243 14.49 20.07 9.55
CA PRO A 243 13.48 20.50 10.51
C PRO A 243 12.18 20.96 9.85
N VAL A 244 12.21 21.45 8.61
CA VAL A 244 11.07 22.10 7.96
C VAL A 244 10.97 21.65 6.50
N SER A 245 9.74 21.45 6.03
CA SER A 245 9.47 21.17 4.61
C SER A 245 9.85 22.35 3.71
N LYS A 246 10.44 22.05 2.55
CA LYS A 246 10.82 23.02 1.51
C LYS A 246 9.97 22.89 0.26
N VAL A 247 9.24 21.79 0.12
CA VAL A 247 8.38 21.50 -1.03
C VAL A 247 7.01 22.15 -0.85
N VAL A 248 6.55 22.86 -1.88
CA VAL A 248 5.22 23.47 -1.93
C VAL A 248 4.30 22.60 -2.78
N ILE A 249 3.27 22.05 -2.15
CA ILE A 249 2.22 21.25 -2.80
C ILE A 249 0.95 22.11 -2.88
N LYS A 250 0.45 22.34 -4.10
CA LYS A 250 -0.69 23.24 -4.33
C LYS A 250 -1.98 22.52 -4.71
N GLU A 251 -1.85 21.35 -5.33
CA GLU A 251 -2.98 20.56 -5.83
C GLU A 251 -2.63 19.08 -5.87
N LEU A 252 -3.65 18.24 -5.99
CA LEU A 252 -3.48 16.81 -6.20
C LEU A 252 -3.26 16.52 -7.67
N ILE A 253 -2.35 15.59 -7.95
CA ILE A 253 -2.22 15.00 -9.28
C ILE A 253 -3.38 14.03 -9.50
N SER A 254 -4.08 14.16 -10.63
CA SER A 254 -5.20 13.27 -10.98
C SER A 254 -4.74 11.82 -11.15
N SER A 255 -5.51 10.91 -10.57
CA SER A 255 -5.29 9.47 -10.63
C SER A 255 -5.71 8.94 -12.01
N ILE A 256 -4.75 8.37 -12.73
CA ILE A 256 -5.03 7.85 -14.08
C ILE A 256 -5.65 6.45 -13.95
N GLN A 257 -6.90 6.30 -14.39
CA GLN A 257 -7.52 4.99 -14.54
C GLN A 257 -6.92 4.26 -15.74
N VAL A 258 -6.21 3.17 -15.45
CA VAL A 258 -5.66 2.27 -16.45
C VAL A 258 -6.74 1.26 -16.83
N ALA A 259 -7.06 1.18 -18.12
CA ALA A 259 -7.96 0.15 -18.62
C ALA A 259 -7.28 -1.22 -18.51
N THR A 260 -8.01 -2.21 -18.00
CA THR A 260 -7.51 -3.58 -17.84
C THR A 260 -8.26 -4.54 -18.74
N LEU A 261 -7.55 -5.52 -19.30
CA LEU A 261 -8.12 -6.59 -20.12
C LEU A 261 -8.06 -7.91 -19.32
N PRO A 262 -9.18 -8.62 -19.11
CA PRO A 262 -9.18 -9.94 -18.47
C PRO A 262 -8.40 -11.00 -19.29
N PRO A 263 -7.80 -12.01 -18.64
CA PRO A 263 -7.11 -13.11 -19.34
C PRO A 263 -7.98 -13.85 -20.37
N GLU A 264 -9.27 -14.03 -20.08
CA GLU A 264 -10.25 -14.73 -20.92
C GLU A 264 -10.47 -14.01 -22.24
N GLU A 265 -10.68 -12.69 -22.18
CA GLU A 265 -10.89 -11.85 -23.37
C GLU A 265 -9.64 -11.79 -24.24
N LEU A 266 -8.46 -11.71 -23.62
CA LEU A 266 -7.21 -11.78 -24.35
C LEU A 266 -7.04 -13.14 -25.02
N LYS A 267 -7.41 -14.25 -24.37
CA LYS A 267 -7.27 -15.62 -24.91
C LYS A 267 -8.12 -15.84 -26.16
N GLU A 268 -9.35 -15.31 -26.19
CA GLU A 268 -10.24 -15.40 -27.37
C GLU A 268 -9.61 -14.77 -28.61
N HIS A 269 -8.84 -13.69 -28.42
CA HIS A 269 -8.25 -12.91 -29.50
C HIS A 269 -6.75 -13.15 -29.67
N LEU A 270 -6.14 -14.04 -28.88
CA LEU A 270 -4.68 -14.24 -28.86
C LEU A 270 -4.15 -14.83 -30.17
N GLN A 271 -4.94 -15.67 -30.84
CA GLN A 271 -4.60 -16.22 -32.16
C GLN A 271 -4.98 -15.29 -33.32
N GLY A 272 -5.71 -14.21 -33.03
CA GLY A 272 -6.05 -13.18 -34.01
C GLY A 272 -5.00 -12.08 -34.07
N ASP A 273 -4.98 -11.34 -35.17
CA ASP A 273 -4.12 -10.17 -35.36
C ASP A 273 -4.78 -8.88 -34.83
N PHE A 274 -5.50 -8.98 -33.71
CA PHE A 274 -6.36 -7.92 -33.18
C PHE A 274 -5.62 -6.96 -32.24
N TYR A 275 -4.71 -7.48 -31.41
CA TYR A 275 -3.96 -6.69 -30.42
C TYR A 275 -2.47 -6.62 -30.76
N GLU A 276 -1.85 -5.46 -30.53
CA GLU A 276 -0.38 -5.38 -30.41
C GLU A 276 -0.01 -5.79 -28.98
N LEU A 277 0.45 -7.03 -28.83
CA LEU A 277 0.82 -7.59 -27.53
C LEU A 277 2.28 -7.25 -27.17
N ILE A 278 2.51 -6.68 -26.00
CA ILE A 278 3.84 -6.26 -25.53
C ILE A 278 4.13 -6.82 -24.14
N ASP A 279 5.20 -7.59 -24.06
CA ASP A 279 5.77 -8.08 -22.81
C ASP A 279 6.72 -7.04 -22.23
N VAL A 280 6.43 -6.56 -21.01
CA VAL A 280 7.23 -5.51 -20.34
C VAL A 280 8.11 -6.06 -19.21
N ARG A 281 8.27 -7.37 -19.13
CA ARG A 281 9.11 -8.07 -18.14
C ARG A 281 10.59 -8.05 -18.51
N SER A 282 11.44 -8.57 -17.63
CA SER A 282 12.85 -8.83 -17.96
C SER A 282 12.98 -9.95 -19.01
N ALA A 283 14.15 -10.06 -19.63
CA ALA A 283 14.44 -11.14 -20.58
C ALA A 283 14.39 -12.51 -19.91
N GLU A 284 14.86 -12.62 -18.66
CA GLU A 284 14.88 -13.85 -17.88
C GLU A 284 13.45 -14.35 -17.57
N GLU A 285 12.56 -13.45 -17.15
CA GLU A 285 11.14 -13.78 -16.92
C GLU A 285 10.46 -14.26 -18.20
N ARG A 286 10.80 -13.65 -19.34
CA ARG A 286 10.25 -13.99 -20.65
C ARG A 286 10.69 -15.37 -21.13
N LEU A 287 11.95 -15.74 -20.88
CA LEU A 287 12.50 -17.06 -21.23
C LEU A 287 11.79 -18.21 -20.49
N GLN A 288 11.30 -17.97 -19.27
CA GLN A 288 10.60 -18.99 -18.49
C GLN A 288 9.20 -19.29 -19.05
N PHE A 289 8.45 -18.26 -19.40
CA PHE A 289 7.10 -18.36 -19.98
C PHE A 289 6.70 -17.03 -20.61
N GLN A 290 6.01 -17.06 -21.75
CA GLN A 290 5.52 -15.87 -22.45
C GLN A 290 4.19 -16.13 -23.17
N LEU A 291 3.41 -15.08 -23.37
CA LEU A 291 2.16 -15.11 -24.13
C LEU A 291 2.36 -14.80 -25.62
N GLY A 292 3.60 -14.50 -26.03
CA GLY A 292 3.95 -14.00 -27.36
C GLY A 292 4.11 -12.48 -27.39
N GLY A 293 4.00 -11.89 -28.59
CA GLY A 293 4.13 -10.44 -28.79
C GLY A 293 5.56 -9.91 -28.74
N LYS A 294 5.69 -8.58 -28.88
CA LYS A 294 6.98 -7.87 -28.83
C LYS A 294 7.50 -7.80 -27.39
N HIS A 295 8.82 -7.80 -27.21
CA HIS A 295 9.45 -7.64 -25.90
C HIS A 295 10.07 -6.25 -25.78
N ILE A 296 9.51 -5.45 -24.88
CA ILE A 296 10.01 -4.10 -24.55
C ILE A 296 9.94 -3.97 -23.04
N PRO A 297 11.03 -4.26 -22.30
CA PRO A 297 11.07 -4.07 -20.86
C PRO A 297 10.58 -2.68 -20.45
N VAL A 298 9.82 -2.58 -19.35
CA VAL A 298 9.17 -1.32 -18.95
C VAL A 298 10.17 -0.15 -18.80
N ALA A 299 11.41 -0.45 -18.40
CA ALA A 299 12.49 0.53 -18.26
C ALA A 299 12.96 1.13 -19.59
N GLU A 300 12.80 0.40 -20.70
CA GLU A 300 13.17 0.82 -22.06
C GLU A 300 11.98 1.34 -22.85
N LEU A 301 10.76 1.24 -22.29
CA LEU A 301 9.54 1.54 -23.03
C LEU A 301 9.54 2.96 -23.57
N GLU A 302 9.94 3.94 -22.75
CA GLU A 302 9.92 5.36 -23.11
C GLU A 302 10.82 5.69 -24.32
N THR A 303 11.98 5.03 -24.45
CA THR A 303 12.89 5.23 -25.57
C THR A 303 12.49 4.41 -26.81
N ARG A 304 11.68 3.37 -26.62
CA ARG A 304 11.27 2.42 -27.67
C ARG A 304 9.78 2.53 -28.06
N ILE A 305 9.09 3.59 -27.65
CA ILE A 305 7.66 3.82 -27.95
C ILE A 305 7.37 3.73 -29.46
N MET A 306 8.28 4.22 -30.29
CA MET A 306 8.11 4.23 -31.75
C MET A 306 8.11 2.84 -32.38
N GLU A 307 8.53 1.79 -31.64
CA GLU A 307 8.46 0.41 -32.12
C GLU A 307 7.04 -0.16 -32.02
N ILE A 308 6.14 0.48 -31.28
CA ILE A 308 4.79 -0.03 -30.99
C ILE A 308 3.89 0.21 -32.20
N ASN A 309 3.21 -0.84 -32.66
CA ASN A 309 2.22 -0.71 -33.72
C ASN A 309 0.91 -0.14 -33.15
N ILE A 310 0.68 1.15 -33.42
CA ILE A 310 -0.51 1.88 -32.95
C ILE A 310 -1.74 1.74 -33.85
N GLY A 311 -1.64 0.97 -34.94
CA GLY A 311 -2.80 0.68 -35.82
C GLY A 311 -3.82 -0.27 -35.19
N LYS A 312 -3.51 -0.81 -34.01
CA LYS A 312 -4.32 -1.76 -33.26
C LYS A 312 -4.33 -1.39 -31.77
N PRO A 313 -5.33 -1.82 -30.99
CA PRO A 313 -5.28 -1.67 -29.56
C PRO A 313 -4.06 -2.40 -28.97
N VAL A 314 -3.36 -1.75 -28.05
CA VAL A 314 -2.12 -2.26 -27.44
C VAL A 314 -2.45 -2.95 -26.13
N VAL A 315 -1.91 -4.15 -25.92
CA VAL A 315 -2.04 -4.88 -24.65
C VAL A 315 -0.65 -5.10 -24.06
N PHE A 316 -0.40 -4.47 -22.92
CA PHE A 316 0.80 -4.73 -22.14
C PHE A 316 0.56 -5.86 -21.16
N TYR A 317 1.52 -6.74 -20.98
CA TYR A 317 1.49 -7.74 -19.92
C TYR A 317 2.81 -7.81 -19.16
N CYS A 318 2.71 -8.10 -17.85
CA CYS A 318 3.85 -8.36 -16.99
C CYS A 318 3.56 -9.52 -16.04
N ALA A 319 4.38 -9.73 -15.00
CA ALA A 319 4.18 -10.82 -14.07
C ALA A 319 2.86 -10.72 -13.28
N SER A 320 2.46 -9.50 -12.87
CA SER A 320 1.38 -9.27 -11.89
C SER A 320 0.34 -8.22 -12.32
N GLY A 321 0.49 -7.60 -13.50
CA GLY A 321 -0.35 -6.49 -13.97
C GLY A 321 0.13 -5.09 -13.57
N LYS A 322 1.07 -4.98 -12.61
CA LYS A 322 1.57 -3.68 -12.09
C LYS A 322 2.44 -2.94 -13.11
N ARG A 323 3.53 -3.57 -13.58
CA ARG A 323 4.41 -2.97 -14.61
C ARG A 323 3.70 -2.70 -15.94
N SER A 324 2.74 -3.54 -16.33
CA SER A 324 1.95 -3.30 -17.54
C SER A 324 0.96 -2.15 -17.37
N ALA A 325 0.45 -1.90 -16.17
CA ALA A 325 -0.36 -0.70 -15.91
C ALA A 325 0.46 0.58 -16.04
N GLU A 326 1.70 0.58 -15.55
CA GLU A 326 2.62 1.70 -15.74
C GLU A 326 2.99 1.89 -17.21
N ALA A 327 3.18 0.80 -17.96
CA ALA A 327 3.39 0.87 -19.40
C ALA A 327 2.23 1.56 -20.15
N VAL A 328 0.98 1.32 -19.75
CA VAL A 328 -0.18 2.05 -20.29
C VAL A 328 -0.09 3.55 -19.99
N LYS A 329 0.30 3.94 -18.77
CA LYS A 329 0.44 5.36 -18.39
C LYS A 329 1.54 6.03 -19.20
N ILE A 330 2.71 5.38 -19.33
CA ILE A 330 3.83 5.85 -20.16
C ILE A 330 3.35 6.02 -21.61
N LEU A 331 2.70 5.02 -22.19
CA LEU A 331 2.22 5.11 -23.57
C LEU A 331 1.26 6.28 -23.75
N ARG A 332 0.25 6.42 -22.88
CA ARG A 332 -0.76 7.50 -22.97
C ARG A 332 -0.17 8.90 -22.78
N LYS A 333 0.93 9.03 -22.03
CA LYS A 333 1.66 10.31 -21.89
C LYS A 333 2.19 10.81 -23.24
N TYR A 334 2.67 9.89 -24.09
CA TYR A 334 3.24 10.22 -25.39
C TYR A 334 2.22 10.12 -26.54
N LEU A 335 1.27 9.21 -26.41
CA LEU A 335 0.29 8.85 -27.43
C LEU A 335 -1.12 8.71 -26.79
N PRO A 336 -1.76 9.83 -26.44
CA PRO A 336 -3.01 9.83 -25.67
C PRO A 336 -4.21 9.21 -26.43
N GLU A 337 -4.19 9.25 -27.76
CA GLU A 337 -5.24 8.71 -28.62
C GLU A 337 -5.20 7.18 -28.74
N VAL A 338 -4.12 6.53 -28.30
CA VAL A 338 -3.95 5.07 -28.47
C VAL A 338 -4.75 4.32 -27.42
N THR A 339 -5.58 3.38 -27.89
CA THR A 339 -6.29 2.45 -27.01
C THR A 339 -5.28 1.44 -26.46
N ALA A 340 -5.05 1.49 -25.15
CA ALA A 340 -4.07 0.66 -24.48
C ALA A 340 -4.63 0.04 -23.19
N PHE A 341 -4.31 -1.23 -22.98
CA PHE A 341 -4.76 -2.05 -21.86
C PHE A 341 -3.59 -2.69 -21.12
N SER A 342 -3.77 -2.90 -19.82
CA SER A 342 -2.92 -3.79 -19.01
C SER A 342 -3.63 -5.13 -18.82
N LEU A 343 -2.93 -6.25 -19.02
CA LEU A 343 -3.47 -7.57 -18.72
C LEU A 343 -3.75 -7.69 -17.21
N ALA A 344 -5.02 -7.90 -16.84
CA ALA A 344 -5.46 -8.00 -15.47
C ALA A 344 -4.75 -9.17 -14.76
N GLY A 345 -4.07 -8.87 -13.64
CA GLY A 345 -3.29 -9.85 -12.86
C GLY A 345 -2.05 -10.41 -13.56
N GLY A 346 -1.75 -9.98 -14.78
CA GLY A 346 -0.58 -10.39 -15.56
C GLY A 346 -0.51 -11.89 -15.84
N VAL A 347 0.72 -12.39 -16.00
CA VAL A 347 1.00 -13.81 -16.27
C VAL A 347 0.55 -14.72 -15.11
N LYS A 348 0.58 -14.25 -13.86
CA LYS A 348 0.10 -15.03 -12.72
C LYS A 348 -1.38 -15.38 -12.86
N ALA A 349 -2.23 -14.38 -13.10
CA ALA A 349 -3.66 -14.61 -13.33
C ALA A 349 -3.91 -15.43 -14.59
N TRP A 350 -3.12 -15.24 -15.65
CA TRP A 350 -3.20 -16.07 -16.85
C TRP A 350 -2.95 -17.56 -16.55
N ILE A 351 -1.91 -17.87 -15.78
CA ILE A 351 -1.58 -19.24 -15.39
C ILE A 351 -2.69 -19.79 -14.49
N GLU A 352 -3.16 -19.02 -13.50
CA GLU A 352 -4.26 -19.45 -12.62
C GLU A 352 -5.55 -19.75 -13.40
N ALA A 353 -5.87 -18.95 -14.43
CA ALA A 353 -7.05 -19.14 -15.25
C ALA A 353 -6.96 -20.32 -16.24
N PHE A 354 -5.76 -20.66 -16.71
CA PHE A 354 -5.58 -21.60 -17.84
C PHE A 354 -4.59 -22.74 -17.62
N ALA A 355 -4.02 -22.89 -16.42
CA ALA A 355 -3.26 -24.07 -16.08
C ALA A 355 -4.21 -25.26 -15.94
N GLU A 356 -4.36 -26.02 -17.03
CA GLU A 356 -4.99 -27.34 -16.99
C GLU A 356 -4.20 -28.29 -16.08
N THR A 357 -4.97 -29.01 -15.26
CA THR A 357 -4.63 -30.19 -14.45
C THR A 357 -3.74 -31.18 -15.20
N LYS A 358 -2.42 -31.11 -15.00
CA LYS A 358 -1.53 -32.26 -15.23
C LYS A 358 -1.51 -33.16 -14.00
N THR A 359 -2.56 -33.94 -13.79
CA THR A 359 -2.51 -35.09 -12.87
C THR A 359 -3.16 -36.32 -13.51
N THR A 360 -2.32 -37.34 -13.66
CA THR A 360 -2.61 -38.77 -13.89
C THR A 360 -3.20 -39.20 -15.22
N GLU A 361 -2.34 -39.33 -16.24
CA GLU A 361 -2.29 -40.56 -17.04
C GLU A 361 -0.99 -41.28 -16.68
N SER A 362 -1.06 -42.12 -15.65
CA SER A 362 -0.07 -43.17 -15.45
C SER A 362 -0.29 -44.23 -16.53
N THR A 363 0.70 -44.34 -17.39
CA THR A 363 0.98 -45.41 -18.33
C THR A 363 0.58 -46.80 -17.77
N GLN A 364 -0.57 -47.32 -18.20
CA GLN A 364 -0.74 -48.77 -18.33
C GLN A 364 -0.31 -49.14 -19.74
N VAL A 365 0.92 -49.59 -19.88
CA VAL A 365 1.35 -50.40 -21.03
C VAL A 365 1.98 -51.67 -20.48
N LYS A 366 1.18 -52.74 -20.61
CA LYS A 366 1.48 -54.18 -20.73
C LYS A 366 2.77 -54.74 -20.16
#